data_AF-A0A0H3WUS0-F1
#
_entry.id   AF-A0A0H3WUS0-F1
#
_cell.length_a   1.000
_cell.length_b   1.000
_cell.length_c   1.000
_cell.angle_alpha   90.00
_cell.angle_beta   90.00
_cell.angle_gamma   90.00
#
_symmetry.space_group_name_H-M   'P 1'
#
loop_
_entity.id
_entity.type
_entity.pdbx_description
1 polymer ?
#
loop_
_entity_poly.entity_id
_entity_poly.type
_entity_poly.pdbx_seq_one_letter_code
_entity_poly.pdbx_strand_id
1 'polypeptide(L)'
;MLYTFGEWLAGALALTHDWSAMPSPQVRTHDLSTALTRATTVPIANIAPFSIPQAPDTADGSPLPATRARVFAQRLTDVRPVCVVGSRNDHENCLLDLPADVRIDVSATRLLLAGCEASLPPALRTALAAQGRDADALNHAFALTRHAESQGRYAVHALEARLTKRLNQLSPGMHRLLNRTDAYIEVPQMTFQRVLTTEQEARRHGIRVPFTGGDIAIPSGEPAVRDAMLGAYLRIPGNGATQTLLVSLASAETIELVRQDPRAHAREHRHRIFGDVPAHFQTTDLRMRVLPHGGNIVRTLAEYLHDGHRRYGEFAYGATRETLAPTSHAHVRQRRCWPSADERASNASNASNASNAVTTPTAPATPPPATSTQTRAPAPGPNSAQESVLPARLLDSPHPGAPKPAARRAPVPAVTATPRRRPSPPRQASLDDLARAIAELERLDKHYKARARPRYG
;
A
#
# COMPACT_ATOMS: atom_id res chain seq x y z
N MET A 1 -19.86 26.63 -47.61
CA MET A 1 -18.89 26.01 -48.55
C MET A 1 -18.75 24.54 -48.18
N LEU A 2 -18.49 23.66 -49.14
CA LEU A 2 -18.45 22.20 -48.95
C LEU A 2 -17.22 21.62 -49.66
N TYR A 3 -16.38 20.91 -48.91
CA TYR A 3 -15.44 19.87 -49.34
C TYR A 3 -15.38 18.90 -48.15
N THR A 4 -15.71 17.60 -48.19
CA THR A 4 -15.48 16.51 -49.16
C THR A 4 -14.00 16.22 -49.40
N PHE A 5 -13.50 15.16 -48.77
CA PHE A 5 -12.55 14.24 -49.39
C PHE A 5 -12.75 12.84 -48.81
N GLY A 6 -12.98 11.86 -49.69
CA GLY A 6 -13.05 10.46 -49.35
C GLY A 6 -12.10 9.70 -50.27
N GLU A 7 -11.09 9.07 -49.69
CA GLU A 7 -10.17 8.15 -50.37
C GLU A 7 -10.08 6.86 -49.53
N TRP A 8 -9.42 5.83 -50.05
CA TRP A 8 -9.48 4.40 -49.62
C TRP A 8 -10.63 3.55 -50.18
N LEU A 9 -10.96 3.75 -51.47
CA LEU A 9 -11.66 2.75 -52.29
C LEU A 9 -11.03 2.61 -53.70
N ALA A 10 -9.77 2.18 -53.76
CA ALA A 10 -9.10 1.78 -55.00
C ALA A 10 -8.02 0.73 -54.70
N GLY A 11 -8.15 -0.50 -55.23
CA GLY A 11 -7.12 -1.53 -55.00
C GLY A 11 -7.47 -3.01 -55.18
N ALA A 12 -8.51 -3.40 -55.94
CA ALA A 12 -8.85 -4.82 -56.15
C ALA A 12 -9.66 -5.13 -57.44
N LEU A 13 -9.21 -4.71 -58.62
CA LEU A 13 -9.72 -5.22 -59.91
C LEU A 13 -8.63 -5.32 -60.98
N ALA A 14 -8.08 -6.53 -61.17
CA ALA A 14 -7.43 -6.96 -62.40
C ALA A 14 -7.27 -8.50 -62.38
N LEU A 15 -7.72 -9.16 -63.46
CA LEU A 15 -7.54 -10.60 -63.76
C LEU A 15 -8.26 -11.59 -62.80
N THR A 16 -9.02 -12.59 -63.23
CA THR A 16 -9.32 -13.11 -64.59
C THR A 16 -10.83 -13.39 -64.80
N HIS A 17 -11.31 -13.31 -66.04
CA HIS A 17 -12.49 -14.06 -66.49
C HIS A 17 -12.20 -15.59 -66.37
N ASP A 18 -13.17 -16.51 -66.22
CA ASP A 18 -14.27 -16.74 -67.16
C ASP A 18 -15.45 -17.59 -66.62
N TRP A 19 -16.43 -17.83 -67.51
CA TRP A 19 -17.60 -18.74 -67.43
C TRP A 19 -17.38 -20.14 -66.76
N SER A 20 -18.40 -20.85 -66.24
CA SER A 20 -19.87 -20.68 -66.27
C SER A 20 -20.62 -21.53 -65.21
N ALA A 21 -21.96 -21.42 -65.21
CA ALA A 21 -22.98 -22.31 -64.63
C ALA A 21 -23.33 -22.24 -63.11
N MET A 22 -24.64 -22.09 -62.88
CA MET A 22 -25.37 -22.38 -61.63
C MET A 22 -26.17 -23.69 -61.84
N PRO A 23 -26.51 -24.49 -60.80
CA PRO A 23 -27.52 -24.04 -59.82
C PRO A 23 -27.45 -24.57 -58.37
N SER A 24 -27.96 -23.73 -57.46
CA SER A 24 -28.61 -24.13 -56.18
C SER A 24 -27.73 -24.77 -55.08
N PRO A 25 -28.25 -24.90 -53.82
CA PRO A 25 -27.45 -24.42 -52.69
C PRO A 25 -27.02 -25.53 -51.73
N GLN A 26 -25.76 -25.49 -51.30
CA GLN A 26 -25.28 -26.27 -50.16
C GLN A 26 -24.55 -25.39 -49.14
N VAL A 27 -24.92 -25.59 -47.87
CA VAL A 27 -24.28 -24.99 -46.70
C VAL A 27 -22.81 -25.39 -46.66
N ARG A 28 -21.90 -24.41 -46.67
CA ARG A 28 -20.47 -24.63 -46.40
C ARG A 28 -19.95 -23.63 -45.37
N THR A 29 -19.82 -24.11 -44.15
CA THR A 29 -19.21 -23.39 -43.02
C THR A 29 -17.69 -23.50 -43.04
N HIS A 30 -17.05 -22.83 -44.00
CA HIS A 30 -15.64 -22.43 -43.99
C HIS A 30 -15.58 -21.00 -44.57
N ASP A 31 -14.62 -20.13 -44.25
CA ASP A 31 -13.25 -20.40 -43.83
C ASP A 31 -12.73 -19.32 -42.85
N LEU A 32 -12.18 -19.74 -41.71
CA LEU A 32 -11.45 -18.88 -40.75
C LEU A 32 -9.95 -19.25 -40.68
N SER A 33 -9.53 -20.27 -41.42
CA SER A 33 -8.18 -20.84 -41.42
C SER A 33 -7.23 -19.98 -42.26
N THR A 34 -7.64 -19.64 -43.48
CA THR A 34 -6.80 -18.90 -44.45
C THR A 34 -6.46 -17.47 -44.01
N ALA A 35 -7.29 -16.86 -43.16
CA ALA A 35 -7.03 -15.53 -42.60
C ALA A 35 -5.80 -15.52 -41.66
N LEU A 36 -5.52 -16.62 -40.95
CA LEU A 36 -4.38 -16.72 -40.03
C LEU A 36 -3.10 -17.26 -40.70
N THR A 37 -3.20 -18.20 -41.64
CA THR A 37 -2.01 -18.78 -42.30
C THR A 37 -1.29 -17.82 -43.24
N ARG A 38 -1.96 -16.79 -43.78
CA ARG A 38 -1.30 -15.79 -44.65
C ARG A 38 -0.28 -14.89 -43.93
N ALA A 39 -0.21 -14.93 -42.60
CA ALA A 39 0.77 -14.19 -41.81
C ALA A 39 2.11 -14.93 -41.59
N THR A 40 2.24 -16.19 -42.04
CA THR A 40 3.38 -17.06 -41.69
C THR A 40 4.27 -17.51 -42.87
N THR A 41 4.01 -17.05 -44.10
CA THR A 41 4.74 -17.50 -45.30
C THR A 41 5.05 -16.35 -46.28
N VAL A 42 5.99 -15.47 -45.89
CA VAL A 42 6.71 -14.58 -46.80
C VAL A 42 8.22 -14.70 -46.49
N PRO A 43 9.13 -14.81 -47.49
CA PRO A 43 10.56 -14.95 -47.24
C PRO A 43 11.22 -13.71 -46.60
N ILE A 44 12.39 -13.91 -46.00
CA ILE A 44 13.20 -12.84 -45.41
C ILE A 44 13.73 -11.92 -46.51
N ALA A 45 13.31 -10.65 -46.48
CA ALA A 45 13.91 -9.55 -47.23
C ALA A 45 13.93 -8.29 -46.35
N ASN A 46 15.01 -7.50 -46.41
CA ASN A 46 15.19 -6.33 -45.55
C ASN A 46 14.15 -5.24 -45.88
N ILE A 47 13.35 -4.86 -44.88
CA ILE A 47 12.53 -3.64 -44.89
C ILE A 47 12.87 -2.83 -43.64
N ALA A 48 13.03 -1.52 -43.81
CA ALA A 48 13.45 -0.59 -42.75
C ALA A 48 12.45 -0.53 -41.58
N PRO A 49 12.89 -0.13 -40.37
CA PRO A 49 11.99 -0.02 -39.22
C PRO A 49 10.87 1.00 -39.48
N PHE A 50 9.62 0.55 -39.37
CA PHE A 50 8.45 1.44 -39.41
C PHE A 50 8.46 2.35 -38.18
N SER A 51 8.87 3.61 -38.37
CA SER A 51 8.70 4.66 -37.39
C SER A 51 7.22 5.01 -37.24
N ILE A 52 6.59 4.48 -36.20
CA ILE A 52 5.28 4.95 -35.74
C ILE A 52 5.43 6.43 -35.35
N PRO A 53 4.56 7.35 -35.81
CA PRO A 53 4.61 8.75 -35.40
C PRO A 53 4.47 8.87 -33.88
N GLN A 54 5.56 9.25 -33.20
CA GLN A 54 5.56 9.49 -31.77
C GLN A 54 4.86 10.83 -31.50
N ALA A 55 3.53 10.78 -31.37
CA ALA A 55 2.73 11.91 -30.94
C ALA A 55 3.19 12.40 -29.55
N PRO A 56 3.14 13.72 -29.27
CA PRO A 56 3.54 14.26 -27.97
C PRO A 56 2.66 13.73 -26.83
N ASP A 57 3.20 13.74 -25.61
CA ASP A 57 2.56 13.25 -24.37
C ASP A 57 1.37 14.12 -23.86
N THR A 58 0.45 14.48 -24.75
CA THR A 58 -0.89 14.98 -24.37
C THR A 58 -1.75 13.81 -23.90
N ALA A 59 -1.68 13.53 -22.61
CA ALA A 59 -2.24 12.33 -21.98
C ALA A 59 -3.78 12.29 -21.92
N ASP A 60 -4.43 11.77 -22.97
CA ASP A 60 -5.81 11.25 -22.90
C ASP A 60 -5.84 9.84 -22.25
N GLY A 61 -5.27 9.76 -21.05
CA GLY A 61 -5.14 8.53 -20.26
C GLY A 61 -5.99 8.61 -19.02
N SER A 62 -6.93 7.65 -18.84
CA SER A 62 -7.72 7.60 -17.60
C SER A 62 -6.76 7.44 -16.40
N PRO A 63 -6.69 8.40 -15.47
CA PRO A 63 -5.64 8.42 -14.47
C PRO A 63 -5.74 7.20 -13.55
N LEU A 64 -4.61 6.70 -13.06
CA LEU A 64 -4.59 5.63 -12.05
C LEU A 64 -5.55 5.94 -10.88
N PRO A 65 -6.14 4.92 -10.22
CA PRO A 65 -6.94 5.12 -9.01
C PRO A 65 -6.28 6.05 -8.01
N ALA A 66 -7.07 6.86 -7.30
CA ALA A 66 -6.53 7.76 -6.30
C ALA A 66 -5.84 6.98 -5.18
N THR A 67 -4.57 7.27 -4.91
CA THR A 67 -3.84 6.80 -3.73
C THR A 67 -3.78 7.89 -2.67
N ARG A 68 -3.67 7.51 -1.40
CA ARG A 68 -3.50 8.47 -0.30
C ARG A 68 -2.29 9.36 -0.54
N ALA A 69 -1.17 8.78 -0.95
CA ALA A 69 0.05 9.53 -1.30
C ALA A 69 -0.17 10.56 -2.42
N ARG A 70 -0.92 10.23 -3.48
CA ARG A 70 -1.23 11.14 -4.57
C ARG A 70 -2.13 12.30 -4.13
N VAL A 71 -3.17 12.03 -3.33
CA VAL A 71 -4.06 13.09 -2.82
C VAL A 71 -3.30 14.05 -1.92
N PHE A 72 -2.48 13.54 -0.99
CA PHE A 72 -1.63 14.39 -0.15
C PHE A 72 -0.62 15.19 -0.99
N ALA A 73 0.04 14.58 -1.98
CA ALA A 73 0.97 15.29 -2.86
C ALA A 73 0.30 16.44 -3.65
N GLN A 74 -0.85 16.18 -4.27
CA GLN A 74 -1.60 17.18 -5.03
C GLN A 74 -2.11 18.32 -4.15
N ARG A 75 -2.55 18.01 -2.91
CA ARG A 75 -3.06 19.00 -1.95
C ARG A 75 -1.97 19.73 -1.16
N LEU A 76 -0.69 19.43 -1.37
CA LEU A 76 0.46 20.02 -0.65
C LEU A 76 1.59 20.48 -1.58
N THR A 77 1.36 20.58 -2.89
CA THR A 77 2.41 20.85 -3.89
C THR A 77 3.05 22.25 -3.78
N ASP A 78 2.35 23.21 -3.18
CA ASP A 78 2.79 24.55 -2.83
C ASP A 78 3.55 24.63 -1.48
N VAL A 79 3.48 23.58 -0.67
CA VAL A 79 4.08 23.56 0.67
C VAL A 79 5.56 23.23 0.56
N ARG A 80 6.42 24.21 0.85
CA ARG A 80 7.88 24.04 0.85
C ARG A 80 8.31 22.89 1.78
N PRO A 81 9.33 22.11 1.41
CA PRO A 81 9.96 21.13 2.30
C PRO A 81 10.44 21.75 3.62
N VAL A 82 10.52 20.92 4.65
CA VAL A 82 11.02 21.30 5.98
C VAL A 82 12.34 20.58 6.24
N CYS A 83 13.41 21.34 6.47
CA CYS A 83 14.70 20.82 6.88
C CYS A 83 14.59 20.17 8.27
N VAL A 84 14.87 18.88 8.33
CA VAL A 84 14.91 18.06 9.54
C VAL A 84 16.25 17.34 9.67
N VAL A 85 16.59 16.90 10.88
CA VAL A 85 17.84 16.23 11.21
C VAL A 85 17.55 14.86 11.80
N GLY A 86 18.16 13.81 11.27
CA GLY A 86 18.11 12.48 11.90
C GLY A 86 18.72 12.51 13.31
N SER A 87 18.12 11.81 14.27
CA SER A 87 18.69 11.54 15.60
C SER A 87 19.16 10.08 15.67
N ARG A 88 19.98 9.77 16.68
CA ARG A 88 20.29 8.39 17.09
C ARG A 88 19.33 7.88 18.18
N ASN A 89 18.51 8.77 18.76
CA ASN A 89 17.51 8.42 19.76
C ASN A 89 16.19 8.04 19.08
N ASP A 90 15.79 6.77 19.19
CA ASP A 90 14.55 6.25 18.60
C ASP A 90 13.28 6.92 19.16
N HIS A 91 13.36 7.56 20.33
CA HIS A 91 12.25 8.29 20.94
C HIS A 91 12.10 9.72 20.39
N GLU A 92 13.12 10.25 19.71
CA GLU A 92 13.16 11.61 19.12
C GLU A 92 13.01 11.63 17.59
N ASN A 93 13.05 10.47 16.94
CA ASN A 93 12.84 10.36 15.50
C ASN A 93 11.38 10.06 15.17
N CYS A 94 10.91 10.50 14.02
CA CYS A 94 9.78 9.84 13.35
C CYS A 94 10.28 8.69 12.47
N LEU A 95 9.43 7.73 12.11
CA LEU A 95 9.74 6.62 11.19
C LEU A 95 9.81 7.09 9.72
N LEU A 96 10.75 8.01 9.47
CA LEU A 96 11.09 8.61 8.18
C LEU A 96 12.32 7.96 7.52
N ASP A 97 13.01 7.06 8.21
CA ASP A 97 14.25 6.38 7.79
C ASP A 97 15.34 7.37 7.32
N LEU A 98 15.57 8.42 8.11
CA LEU A 98 16.63 9.40 7.85
C LEU A 98 17.94 8.92 8.49
N PRO A 99 19.10 8.99 7.79
CA PRO A 99 20.40 8.74 8.41
C PRO A 99 20.67 9.73 9.55
N ALA A 100 21.22 9.22 10.66
CA ALA A 100 21.47 9.99 11.86
C ALA A 100 22.43 11.16 11.63
N ASP A 101 22.17 12.28 12.31
CA ASP A 101 22.94 13.54 12.28
C ASP A 101 22.96 14.28 10.92
N VAL A 102 22.42 13.67 9.84
CA VAL A 102 22.28 14.30 8.52
C VAL A 102 21.08 15.26 8.49
N ARG A 103 21.27 16.43 7.85
CA ARG A 103 20.21 17.41 7.56
C ARG A 103 19.58 17.10 6.20
N ILE A 104 18.25 16.94 6.16
CA ILE A 104 17.51 16.57 4.94
C ILE A 104 16.22 17.38 4.88
N ASP A 105 15.94 17.97 3.71
CA ASP A 105 14.66 18.60 3.41
C ASP A 105 13.59 17.54 3.12
N VAL A 106 12.54 17.48 3.94
CA VAL A 106 11.46 16.50 3.82
C VAL A 106 10.16 17.22 3.48
N SER A 107 9.47 16.77 2.42
CA SER A 107 8.20 17.37 2.01
C SER A 107 7.11 17.17 3.08
N ALA A 108 6.19 18.14 3.19
CA ALA A 108 5.04 18.03 4.10
C ALA A 108 4.24 16.75 3.84
N THR A 109 4.09 16.36 2.57
CA THR A 109 3.53 15.08 2.13
C THR A 109 4.21 13.87 2.80
N ARG A 110 5.56 13.77 2.78
CA ARG A 110 6.28 12.64 3.41
C ARG A 110 6.17 12.68 4.93
N LEU A 111 6.16 13.86 5.56
CA LEU A 111 5.92 13.98 7.01
C LEU A 111 4.52 13.50 7.39
N LEU A 112 3.48 13.98 6.72
CA LEU A 112 2.08 13.65 6.99
C LEU A 112 1.74 12.18 6.71
N LEU A 113 2.23 11.61 5.59
CA LEU A 113 2.04 10.19 5.27
C LEU A 113 2.76 9.24 6.23
N ALA A 114 3.84 9.68 6.88
CA ALA A 114 4.52 8.91 7.92
C ALA A 114 3.91 9.11 9.32
N GLY A 115 3.02 10.09 9.53
CA GLY A 115 2.43 10.43 10.83
C GLY A 115 3.21 11.50 11.62
N CYS A 116 4.21 12.13 11.00
CA CYS A 116 5.19 13.02 11.62
C CYS A 116 4.74 14.49 11.73
N GLU A 117 3.43 14.78 11.69
CA GLU A 117 2.90 16.15 11.53
C GLU A 117 3.41 17.14 12.60
N ALA A 118 3.64 16.66 13.82
CA ALA A 118 4.17 17.47 14.90
C ALA A 118 5.59 18.03 14.61
N SER A 119 6.29 17.50 13.60
CA SER A 119 7.60 17.98 13.11
C SER A 119 7.50 19.22 12.21
N LEU A 120 6.30 19.58 11.72
CA LEU A 120 6.08 20.81 10.96
C LEU A 120 6.26 22.04 11.89
N PRO A 121 6.75 23.19 11.36
CA PRO A 121 6.75 24.46 12.08
C PRO A 121 5.34 24.79 12.61
N PRO A 122 5.18 25.26 13.86
CA PRO A 122 3.86 25.48 14.46
C PRO A 122 2.95 26.39 13.61
N ALA A 123 3.49 27.50 13.09
CA ALA A 123 2.75 28.42 12.22
C ALA A 123 2.28 27.75 10.91
N LEU A 124 3.11 26.89 10.30
CA LEU A 124 2.73 26.14 9.10
C LEU A 124 1.64 25.12 9.41
N ARG A 125 1.72 24.39 10.53
CA ARG A 125 0.68 23.44 10.92
C ARG A 125 -0.66 24.13 11.18
N THR A 126 -0.66 25.27 11.89
CA THR A 126 -1.87 26.08 12.09
C THR A 126 -2.44 26.59 10.77
N ALA A 127 -1.60 27.05 9.84
CA ALA A 127 -2.03 27.51 8.52
C ALA A 127 -2.62 26.37 7.66
N LEU A 128 -2.04 25.16 7.71
CA LEU A 128 -2.57 23.99 7.00
C LEU A 128 -3.91 23.53 7.60
N ALA A 129 -4.03 23.45 8.94
CA ALA A 129 -5.29 23.12 9.59
C ALA A 129 -6.40 24.13 9.26
N ALA A 130 -6.09 25.43 9.31
CA ALA A 130 -7.03 26.50 8.92
C ALA A 130 -7.46 26.45 7.43
N GLN A 131 -6.70 25.74 6.58
CA GLN A 131 -7.02 25.51 5.17
C GLN A 131 -7.67 24.13 4.90
N GLY A 132 -7.87 23.29 5.92
CA GLY A 132 -8.33 21.90 5.75
C GLY A 132 -7.28 21.01 5.07
N ARG A 133 -6.01 21.16 5.46
CA ARG A 133 -4.83 20.51 4.86
C ARG A 133 -3.93 19.80 5.88
N ASP A 134 -4.41 19.63 7.11
CA ASP A 134 -3.84 18.73 8.12
C ASP A 134 -4.02 17.24 7.73
N ALA A 135 -3.46 16.32 8.52
CA ALA A 135 -3.55 14.89 8.21
C ALA A 135 -4.98 14.36 8.09
N ASP A 136 -5.90 14.80 8.95
CA ASP A 136 -7.25 14.23 9.04
C ASP A 136 -8.18 14.79 7.95
N ALA A 137 -8.10 16.08 7.66
CA ALA A 137 -8.78 16.68 6.51
C ALA A 137 -8.31 16.06 5.18
N LEU A 138 -7.01 15.77 5.04
CA LEU A 138 -6.47 15.09 3.86
C LEU A 138 -6.83 13.60 3.79
N ASN A 139 -6.88 12.90 4.93
CA ASN A 139 -7.41 11.53 5.01
C ASN A 139 -8.89 11.49 4.59
N HIS A 140 -9.70 12.46 5.05
CA HIS A 140 -11.11 12.59 4.67
C HIS A 140 -11.27 12.92 3.17
N ALA A 141 -10.48 13.86 2.64
CA ALA A 141 -10.46 14.18 1.22
C ALA A 141 -10.08 12.99 0.34
N PHE A 142 -9.15 12.14 0.77
CA PHE A 142 -8.84 10.86 0.11
C PHE A 142 -10.04 9.90 0.16
N ALA A 143 -10.70 9.75 1.32
CA ALA A 143 -11.86 8.87 1.46
C ALA A 143 -13.04 9.30 0.57
N LEU A 144 -13.34 10.60 0.49
CA LEU A 144 -14.31 11.19 -0.43
C LEU A 144 -13.93 10.94 -1.90
N THR A 145 -12.66 11.18 -2.25
CA THR A 145 -12.16 10.96 -3.61
C THR A 145 -12.34 9.50 -4.03
N ARG A 146 -11.93 8.53 -3.16
CA ARG A 146 -12.14 7.10 -3.39
C ARG A 146 -13.63 6.77 -3.58
N HIS A 147 -14.51 7.30 -2.73
CA HIS A 147 -15.94 7.03 -2.82
C HIS A 147 -16.53 7.54 -4.15
N ALA A 148 -16.21 8.78 -4.54
CA ALA A 148 -16.63 9.34 -5.83
C ALA A 148 -16.08 8.53 -7.03
N GLU A 149 -14.84 8.05 -6.95
CA GLU A 149 -14.28 7.14 -7.95
C GLU A 149 -15.04 5.81 -8.03
N SER A 150 -15.38 5.18 -6.90
CA SER A 150 -16.11 3.90 -6.84
C SER A 150 -17.57 4.03 -7.31
N GLN A 151 -18.22 5.19 -7.15
CA GLN A 151 -19.59 5.44 -7.62
C GLN A 151 -19.65 5.95 -9.07
N GLY A 152 -18.58 6.60 -9.55
CA GLY A 152 -18.44 7.03 -10.93
C GLY A 152 -17.59 6.06 -11.76
N ARG A 153 -16.34 6.45 -12.03
CA ARG A 153 -15.48 5.82 -13.06
C ARG A 153 -15.06 4.37 -12.79
N TYR A 154 -15.25 3.85 -11.58
CA TYR A 154 -15.04 2.43 -11.24
C TYR A 154 -16.29 1.75 -10.68
N ALA A 155 -17.49 2.32 -10.87
CA ALA A 155 -18.74 1.61 -10.62
C ALA A 155 -18.91 0.44 -11.60
N VAL A 156 -19.57 -0.63 -11.15
CA VAL A 156 -19.77 -1.87 -11.94
C VAL A 156 -20.34 -1.57 -13.32
N HIS A 157 -21.42 -0.80 -13.42
CA HIS A 157 -22.05 -0.45 -14.70
C HIS A 157 -21.11 0.34 -15.65
N ALA A 158 -20.27 1.23 -15.10
CA ALA A 158 -19.31 2.04 -15.86
C ALA A 158 -18.09 1.22 -16.32
N LEU A 159 -17.79 0.13 -15.60
CA LEU A 159 -16.81 -0.88 -16.00
C LEU A 159 -17.39 -1.82 -17.06
N GLU A 160 -18.60 -2.38 -16.85
CA GLU A 160 -19.29 -3.24 -17.83
C GLU A 160 -19.43 -2.57 -19.20
N ALA A 161 -19.86 -1.31 -19.23
CA ALA A 161 -20.01 -0.54 -20.47
C ALA A 161 -18.66 -0.34 -21.19
N ARG A 162 -17.59 -0.05 -20.44
CA ARG A 162 -16.23 0.13 -20.98
C ARG A 162 -15.65 -1.18 -21.50
N LEU A 163 -15.76 -2.26 -20.72
CA LEU A 163 -15.30 -3.59 -21.10
C LEU A 163 -16.06 -4.09 -22.33
N THR A 164 -17.39 -3.93 -22.38
CA THR A 164 -18.20 -4.27 -23.56
C THR A 164 -17.77 -3.46 -24.78
N LYS A 165 -17.51 -2.15 -24.64
CA LYS A 165 -17.01 -1.30 -25.73
C LYS A 165 -15.63 -1.77 -26.22
N ARG A 166 -14.67 -2.01 -25.31
CA ARG A 166 -13.30 -2.44 -25.66
C ARG A 166 -13.27 -3.84 -26.27
N LEU A 167 -14.01 -4.81 -25.72
CA LEU A 167 -14.11 -6.16 -26.27
C LEU A 167 -14.70 -6.16 -27.68
N ASN A 168 -15.74 -5.36 -27.93
CA ASN A 168 -16.32 -5.22 -29.27
C ASN A 168 -15.42 -4.45 -30.25
N GLN A 169 -14.49 -3.61 -29.77
CA GLN A 169 -13.43 -3.00 -30.59
C GLN A 169 -12.33 -4.00 -30.97
N LEU A 170 -12.01 -4.96 -30.10
CA LEU A 170 -11.07 -6.04 -30.40
C LEU A 170 -11.65 -7.07 -31.38
N SER A 171 -12.95 -7.39 -31.25
CA SER A 171 -13.69 -8.15 -32.27
C SER A 171 -15.20 -7.95 -32.11
N PRO A 172 -15.95 -7.64 -33.19
CA PRO A 172 -17.40 -7.50 -33.14
C PRO A 172 -18.09 -8.73 -32.53
N GLY A 173 -18.84 -8.53 -31.46
CA GLY A 173 -19.58 -9.61 -30.79
C GLY A 173 -18.75 -10.45 -29.81
N MET A 174 -17.50 -10.08 -29.51
CA MET A 174 -16.63 -10.77 -28.53
C MET A 174 -17.34 -11.07 -27.20
N HIS A 175 -18.16 -10.17 -26.66
CA HIS A 175 -18.95 -10.45 -25.43
C HIS A 175 -19.89 -11.67 -25.60
N ARG A 176 -20.53 -11.84 -26.76
CA ARG A 176 -21.37 -13.02 -27.04
C ARG A 176 -20.55 -14.29 -27.25
N LEU A 177 -19.33 -14.17 -27.76
CA LEU A 177 -18.40 -15.31 -27.89
C LEU A 177 -17.98 -15.80 -26.50
N LEU A 178 -17.48 -14.89 -25.65
CA LEU A 178 -16.96 -15.20 -24.32
C LEU A 178 -17.97 -15.92 -23.42
N ASN A 179 -19.25 -15.49 -23.43
CA ASN A 179 -20.32 -16.15 -22.67
C ASN A 179 -20.84 -17.46 -23.29
N ARG A 180 -20.26 -17.93 -24.41
CA ARG A 180 -20.59 -19.19 -25.11
C ARG A 180 -19.42 -20.16 -25.23
N THR A 181 -18.20 -19.68 -25.08
CA THR A 181 -16.96 -20.47 -24.95
C THR A 181 -16.66 -20.81 -23.50
N ASP A 182 -15.78 -21.78 -23.26
CA ASP A 182 -15.17 -22.06 -21.94
C ASP A 182 -14.16 -20.96 -21.49
N ALA A 183 -14.47 -19.69 -21.78
CA ALA A 183 -13.66 -18.57 -21.36
C ALA A 183 -13.80 -18.37 -19.84
N TYR A 184 -12.69 -18.09 -19.16
CA TYR A 184 -12.65 -17.99 -17.70
C TYR A 184 -11.80 -16.80 -17.24
N ILE A 185 -12.07 -16.31 -16.03
CA ILE A 185 -11.27 -15.24 -15.41
C ILE A 185 -10.22 -15.88 -14.51
N GLU A 186 -8.97 -15.46 -14.64
CA GLU A 186 -7.83 -15.93 -13.86
C GLU A 186 -7.19 -14.78 -13.09
N VAL A 187 -7.28 -14.84 -11.76
CA VAL A 187 -6.85 -13.80 -10.82
C VAL A 187 -5.48 -14.14 -10.23
N PRO A 188 -4.48 -13.26 -10.35
CA PRO A 188 -3.26 -13.36 -9.57
C PRO A 188 -3.56 -13.20 -8.06
N GLN A 189 -2.98 -14.04 -7.23
CA GLN A 189 -2.97 -13.90 -5.78
C GLN A 189 -1.53 -13.78 -5.30
N MET A 190 -1.26 -12.91 -4.34
CA MET A 190 0.09 -12.71 -3.80
C MET A 190 0.05 -12.60 -2.28
N THR A 191 1.07 -13.12 -1.62
CA THR A 191 1.22 -13.03 -0.17
C THR A 191 1.93 -11.74 0.19
N PHE A 192 1.35 -10.96 1.11
CA PHE A 192 1.90 -9.72 1.63
C PHE A 192 2.27 -9.91 3.09
N GLN A 193 3.57 -9.89 3.38
CA GLN A 193 4.13 -9.93 4.73
C GLN A 193 4.60 -8.52 5.09
N ARG A 194 4.09 -7.92 6.18
CA ARG A 194 4.72 -6.68 6.68
C ARG A 194 6.11 -7.03 7.21
N VAL A 195 7.08 -6.20 6.88
CA VAL A 195 8.44 -6.23 7.43
C VAL A 195 8.75 -4.90 8.12
N LEU A 196 9.47 -4.97 9.24
CA LEU A 196 10.06 -3.80 9.88
C LEU A 196 11.37 -3.52 9.16
N THR A 197 11.53 -2.30 8.64
CA THR A 197 12.59 -1.97 7.67
C THR A 197 13.81 -1.27 8.25
N THR A 198 13.76 -0.84 9.51
CA THR A 198 14.87 -0.15 10.20
C THR A 198 14.97 -0.56 11.66
N GLU A 199 16.15 -0.35 12.26
CA GLU A 199 16.40 -0.62 13.68
C GLU A 199 15.40 0.11 14.59
N GLN A 200 15.09 1.36 14.27
CA GLN A 200 14.16 2.20 15.02
C GLN A 200 12.74 1.62 15.02
N GLU A 201 12.28 1.09 13.87
CA GLU A 201 10.99 0.41 13.80
C GLU A 201 11.03 -0.87 14.65
N ALA A 202 12.08 -1.69 14.50
CA ALA A 202 12.24 -2.92 15.26
C ALA A 202 12.27 -2.69 16.79
N ARG A 203 13.05 -1.70 17.26
CA ARG A 203 13.12 -1.33 18.69
C ARG A 203 11.79 -0.82 19.23
N ARG A 204 10.98 -0.11 18.42
CA ARG A 204 9.61 0.31 18.78
C ARG A 204 8.58 -0.81 18.82
N HIS A 205 8.83 -1.92 18.12
CA HIS A 205 8.13 -3.20 18.29
C HIS A 205 8.72 -4.05 19.42
N GLY A 206 9.60 -3.49 20.27
CA GLY A 206 10.19 -4.16 21.43
C GLY A 206 11.39 -5.07 21.11
N ILE A 207 11.81 -5.15 19.84
CA ILE A 207 12.88 -6.05 19.40
C ILE A 207 14.24 -5.44 19.78
N ARG A 208 14.91 -6.07 20.75
CA ARG A 208 16.22 -5.65 21.28
C ARG A 208 17.29 -6.69 20.94
N VAL A 209 17.79 -6.61 19.70
CA VAL A 209 18.90 -7.45 19.20
C VAL A 209 20.03 -6.55 18.70
N PRO A 210 21.30 -6.98 18.72
CA PRO A 210 22.37 -6.27 18.05
C PRO A 210 22.18 -6.40 16.53
N PHE A 211 21.74 -5.32 15.88
CA PHE A 211 21.64 -5.26 14.42
C PHE A 211 23.05 -5.19 13.83
N THR A 212 23.37 -6.09 12.89
CA THR A 212 24.72 -6.28 12.35
C THR A 212 24.71 -6.29 10.81
N GLY A 213 24.10 -5.25 10.22
CA GLY A 213 23.97 -5.06 8.78
C GLY A 213 23.17 -3.81 8.43
N GLY A 214 23.33 -3.29 7.22
CA GLY A 214 22.66 -2.07 6.77
C GLY A 214 21.18 -2.23 6.42
N ASP A 215 20.78 -3.41 5.95
CA ASP A 215 19.40 -3.73 5.56
C ASP A 215 18.72 -4.61 6.61
N ILE A 216 17.56 -4.18 7.11
CA ILE A 216 16.75 -4.89 8.10
C ILE A 216 15.41 -5.23 7.45
N ALA A 217 15.02 -6.50 7.51
CA ALA A 217 13.76 -6.98 6.99
C ALA A 217 13.18 -8.04 7.95
N ILE A 218 12.68 -7.59 9.09
CA ILE A 218 12.13 -8.48 10.13
C ILE A 218 10.62 -8.64 9.90
N PRO A 219 10.09 -9.85 9.62
CA PRO A 219 8.66 -10.08 9.50
C PRO A 219 7.89 -9.66 10.77
N SER A 220 6.76 -8.99 10.58
CA SER A 220 5.88 -8.53 11.66
C SER A 220 4.41 -8.75 11.30
N GLY A 221 3.66 -9.39 12.20
CA GLY A 221 2.28 -9.82 11.96
C GLY A 221 2.17 -10.99 10.97
N GLU A 222 0.95 -11.50 10.82
CA GLU A 222 0.67 -12.65 9.93
C GLU A 222 0.72 -12.27 8.43
N PRO A 223 1.17 -13.18 7.55
CA PRO A 223 1.17 -12.97 6.11
C PRO A 223 -0.25 -12.97 5.54
N ALA A 224 -0.63 -11.89 4.86
CA ALA A 224 -1.95 -11.75 4.24
C ALA A 224 -1.90 -12.10 2.75
N VAL A 225 -2.53 -13.20 2.34
CA VAL A 225 -2.82 -13.47 0.92
C VAL A 225 -3.87 -12.48 0.44
N ARG A 226 -3.60 -11.80 -0.67
CA ARG A 226 -4.58 -10.94 -1.35
C ARG A 226 -4.69 -11.32 -2.82
N ASP A 227 -5.94 -11.38 -3.29
CA ASP A 227 -6.23 -11.28 -4.73
C ASP A 227 -5.65 -9.97 -5.29
N ALA A 228 -5.44 -9.95 -6.61
CA ALA A 228 -5.17 -8.72 -7.33
C ALA A 228 -6.22 -7.63 -7.04
N MET A 229 -5.77 -6.39 -7.19
CA MET A 229 -6.52 -5.20 -6.76
C MET A 229 -6.81 -4.27 -7.94
N LEU A 230 -5.95 -4.24 -8.96
CA LEU A 230 -6.12 -3.41 -10.14
C LEU A 230 -6.33 -4.21 -11.44
N GLY A 231 -6.17 -5.53 -11.47
CA GLY A 231 -6.40 -6.29 -12.71
C GLY A 231 -6.58 -7.80 -12.55
N ALA A 232 -7.08 -8.43 -13.61
CA ALA A 232 -7.21 -9.89 -13.74
C ALA A 232 -6.98 -10.30 -15.20
N TYR A 233 -6.76 -11.59 -15.46
CA TYR A 233 -6.68 -12.11 -16.82
C TYR A 233 -8.02 -12.69 -17.26
N LEU A 234 -8.37 -12.44 -18.52
CA LEU A 234 -9.43 -13.15 -19.24
C LEU A 234 -8.75 -14.17 -20.16
N ARG A 235 -9.08 -15.45 -19.96
CA ARG A 235 -8.51 -16.59 -20.67
C ARG A 235 -9.57 -17.15 -21.61
N ILE A 236 -9.23 -17.29 -22.88
CA ILE A 236 -10.18 -17.66 -23.95
C ILE A 236 -9.61 -18.90 -24.67
N PRO A 237 -10.08 -20.12 -24.33
CA PRO A 237 -9.71 -21.33 -25.05
C PRO A 237 -10.21 -21.29 -26.50
N GLY A 238 -9.38 -21.82 -27.41
CA GLY A 238 -9.70 -22.01 -28.82
C GLY A 238 -8.87 -23.15 -29.42
N ASN A 239 -8.98 -23.35 -30.72
CA ASN A 239 -8.40 -24.50 -31.44
C ASN A 239 -6.87 -24.61 -31.25
N GLY A 240 -6.44 -25.41 -30.28
CA GLY A 240 -5.03 -25.65 -29.95
C GLY A 240 -4.31 -24.56 -29.17
N ALA A 241 -4.97 -23.45 -28.81
CA ALA A 241 -4.35 -22.31 -28.13
C ALA A 241 -5.32 -21.57 -27.20
N THR A 242 -4.80 -20.95 -26.13
CA THR A 242 -5.58 -20.07 -25.24
C THR A 242 -5.14 -18.62 -25.42
N GLN A 243 -6.03 -17.76 -25.93
CA GLN A 243 -5.77 -16.32 -25.95
C GLN A 243 -5.88 -15.77 -24.52
N THR A 244 -4.99 -14.82 -24.17
CA THR A 244 -4.95 -14.23 -22.83
C THR A 244 -5.03 -12.71 -22.97
N LEU A 245 -6.00 -12.09 -22.30
CA LEU A 245 -6.11 -10.64 -22.18
C LEU A 245 -5.86 -10.25 -20.73
N LEU A 246 -4.93 -9.34 -20.46
CA LEU A 246 -4.90 -8.62 -19.18
C LEU A 246 -6.02 -7.58 -19.22
N VAL A 247 -6.82 -7.52 -18.16
CA VAL A 247 -7.79 -6.45 -17.94
C VAL A 247 -7.39 -5.72 -16.67
N SER A 248 -7.10 -4.43 -16.76
CA SER A 248 -6.53 -3.64 -15.66
C SER A 248 -7.06 -2.20 -15.60
N LEU A 249 -7.41 -1.76 -14.39
CA LEU A 249 -7.74 -0.38 -14.03
C LEU A 249 -6.53 0.56 -14.04
N ALA A 250 -5.31 0.01 -14.14
CA ALA A 250 -4.07 0.76 -14.27
C ALA A 250 -3.71 1.10 -15.73
N SER A 251 -4.43 0.55 -16.72
CA SER A 251 -4.25 0.86 -18.14
C SER A 251 -5.35 1.76 -18.68
N ALA A 252 -4.97 2.79 -19.44
CA ALA A 252 -5.91 3.66 -20.16
C ALA A 252 -6.76 2.89 -21.19
N GLU A 253 -6.21 1.84 -21.79
CA GLU A 253 -6.95 0.96 -22.71
C GLU A 253 -7.90 0.01 -21.98
N THR A 254 -7.63 -0.25 -20.70
CA THR A 254 -8.31 -1.21 -19.81
C THR A 254 -8.12 -2.69 -20.21
N ILE A 255 -7.84 -3.02 -21.47
CA ILE A 255 -7.60 -4.39 -21.96
C ILE A 255 -6.31 -4.43 -22.80
N GLU A 256 -5.44 -5.42 -22.57
CA GLU A 256 -4.11 -5.60 -23.20
C GLU A 256 -3.93 -7.08 -23.62
N LEU A 257 -3.44 -7.36 -24.84
CA LEU A 257 -3.23 -8.73 -25.33
C LEU A 257 -1.90 -9.31 -24.83
N VAL A 258 -1.96 -10.35 -24.01
CA VAL A 258 -0.79 -10.97 -23.39
C VAL A 258 -0.38 -12.24 -24.13
N ARG A 259 0.85 -12.26 -24.64
CA ARG A 259 1.48 -13.43 -25.30
C ARG A 259 2.31 -14.30 -24.36
N GLN A 260 2.63 -13.81 -23.18
CA GLN A 260 3.36 -14.55 -22.14
C GLN A 260 2.44 -15.48 -21.33
N ASP A 261 3.02 -16.34 -20.51
CA ASP A 261 2.31 -17.01 -19.41
C ASP A 261 1.73 -15.97 -18.42
N PRO A 262 0.46 -16.09 -17.97
CA PRO A 262 -0.17 -15.12 -17.07
C PRO A 262 0.58 -14.91 -15.74
N ARG A 263 1.20 -15.96 -15.21
CA ARG A 263 1.92 -15.93 -13.92
C ARG A 263 3.33 -15.34 -14.07
N ALA A 264 3.98 -15.51 -15.21
CA ALA A 264 5.22 -14.81 -15.56
C ALA A 264 4.95 -13.31 -15.73
N HIS A 265 3.98 -12.97 -16.59
CA HIS A 265 3.57 -11.59 -16.87
C HIS A 265 3.15 -10.83 -15.61
N ALA A 266 2.48 -11.51 -14.66
CA ALA A 266 2.05 -10.90 -13.40
C ALA A 266 3.18 -10.63 -12.39
N ARG A 267 4.37 -11.25 -12.54
CA ARG A 267 5.55 -10.90 -11.73
C ARG A 267 6.19 -9.62 -12.25
N GLU A 268 6.37 -9.54 -13.57
CA GLU A 268 6.93 -8.40 -14.29
C GLU A 268 6.03 -7.15 -14.11
N HIS A 269 4.75 -7.29 -14.39
CA HIS A 269 3.76 -6.20 -14.36
C HIS A 269 3.02 -6.08 -13.02
N ARG A 270 3.64 -6.49 -11.90
CA ARG A 270 3.05 -6.47 -10.54
C ARG A 270 2.36 -5.14 -10.21
N HIS A 271 2.97 -4.01 -10.56
CA HIS A 271 2.42 -2.67 -10.31
C HIS A 271 1.10 -2.40 -11.08
N ARG A 272 0.91 -2.96 -12.28
CA ARG A 272 -0.36 -2.84 -13.04
C ARG A 272 -1.51 -3.70 -12.48
N ILE A 273 -1.21 -4.63 -11.58
CA ILE A 273 -2.12 -5.70 -11.12
C ILE A 273 -2.45 -5.56 -9.63
N PHE A 274 -1.47 -5.16 -8.81
CA PHE A 274 -1.63 -4.91 -7.37
C PHE A 274 -1.52 -3.43 -7.00
N GLY A 275 -1.12 -2.55 -7.94
CA GLY A 275 -0.85 -1.14 -7.69
C GLY A 275 0.45 -0.90 -6.93
N ASP A 276 0.57 0.30 -6.36
CA ASP A 276 1.73 0.73 -5.58
C ASP A 276 1.74 -0.02 -4.23
N VAL A 277 2.69 -0.94 -4.08
CA VAL A 277 2.85 -1.70 -2.83
C VAL A 277 3.77 -0.92 -1.88
N PRO A 278 3.33 -0.56 -0.65
CA PRO A 278 4.17 0.16 0.30
C PRO A 278 5.46 -0.60 0.63
N ALA A 279 6.58 0.12 0.75
CA ALA A 279 7.91 -0.48 0.92
C ALA A 279 8.09 -1.37 2.17
N HIS A 280 7.22 -1.21 3.18
CA HIS A 280 7.18 -2.06 4.37
C HIS A 280 6.43 -3.40 4.16
N PHE A 281 6.01 -3.72 2.94
CA PHE A 281 5.49 -5.05 2.59
C PHE A 281 6.47 -5.82 1.71
N GLN A 282 7.05 -6.88 2.27
CA GLN A 282 7.65 -7.94 1.49
C GLN A 282 6.53 -8.76 0.82
N THR A 283 6.72 -9.12 -0.44
CA THR A 283 5.75 -9.91 -1.20
C THR A 283 6.32 -11.25 -1.61
N THR A 284 5.60 -12.33 -1.35
CA THR A 284 6.01 -13.70 -1.64
C THR A 284 4.89 -14.48 -2.33
N ASP A 285 5.25 -15.62 -2.93
CA ASP A 285 4.36 -16.62 -3.53
C ASP A 285 3.18 -16.06 -4.35
N LEU A 286 3.47 -15.69 -5.61
CA LEU A 286 2.45 -15.39 -6.59
C LEU A 286 1.77 -16.68 -7.07
N ARG A 287 0.48 -16.84 -6.81
CA ARG A 287 -0.40 -17.92 -7.31
C ARG A 287 -1.41 -17.37 -8.30
N MET A 288 -2.15 -18.27 -8.96
CA MET A 288 -3.28 -17.93 -9.84
C MET A 288 -4.54 -18.64 -9.33
N ARG A 289 -5.70 -17.98 -9.41
CA ARG A 289 -7.00 -18.47 -8.96
C ARG A 289 -8.06 -18.21 -10.02
N VAL A 290 -8.79 -19.23 -10.44
CA VAL A 290 -9.93 -19.06 -11.36
C VAL A 290 -11.12 -18.48 -10.60
N LEU A 291 -11.86 -17.54 -11.21
CA LEU A 291 -13.16 -17.08 -10.71
C LEU A 291 -14.32 -17.81 -11.43
N PRO A 292 -15.36 -18.26 -10.71
CA PRO A 292 -16.64 -18.59 -11.32
C PRO A 292 -17.34 -17.31 -11.79
N HIS A 293 -17.99 -17.33 -12.97
CA HIS A 293 -18.54 -16.13 -13.61
C HIS A 293 -20.03 -16.23 -14.01
N GLY A 294 -20.75 -17.23 -13.51
CA GLY A 294 -22.23 -17.28 -13.49
C GLY A 294 -22.97 -17.12 -14.83
N GLY A 295 -22.30 -17.27 -15.98
CA GLY A 295 -22.87 -17.03 -17.31
C GLY A 295 -22.74 -15.61 -17.87
N ASN A 296 -22.18 -14.63 -17.12
CA ASN A 296 -21.83 -13.31 -17.66
C ASN A 296 -20.44 -12.86 -17.17
N ILE A 297 -19.43 -13.16 -17.99
CA ILE A 297 -18.04 -12.94 -17.64
C ILE A 297 -17.64 -11.45 -17.61
N VAL A 298 -18.29 -10.60 -18.41
CA VAL A 298 -18.01 -9.16 -18.42
C VAL A 298 -18.52 -8.50 -17.14
N ARG A 299 -19.70 -8.94 -16.65
CA ARG A 299 -20.24 -8.51 -15.37
C ARG A 299 -19.39 -8.97 -14.19
N THR A 300 -19.08 -10.27 -14.08
CA THR A 300 -18.21 -10.76 -12.99
C THR A 300 -16.85 -10.07 -12.98
N LEU A 301 -16.28 -9.77 -14.16
CA LEU A 301 -15.02 -9.04 -14.25
C LEU A 301 -15.17 -7.58 -13.79
N ALA A 302 -16.26 -6.90 -14.14
CA ALA A 302 -16.58 -5.55 -13.67
C ALA A 302 -16.81 -5.49 -12.14
N GLU A 303 -17.55 -6.45 -11.58
CA GLU A 303 -17.77 -6.61 -10.14
C GLU A 303 -16.44 -6.87 -9.41
N TYR A 304 -15.63 -7.81 -9.90
CA TYR A 304 -14.31 -8.12 -9.34
C TYR A 304 -13.34 -6.92 -9.35
N LEU A 305 -13.35 -6.12 -10.43
CA LEU A 305 -12.51 -4.93 -10.57
C LEU A 305 -13.04 -3.75 -9.73
N HIS A 306 -14.36 -3.60 -9.58
CA HIS A 306 -14.95 -2.62 -8.65
C HIS A 306 -14.52 -2.91 -7.20
N ASP A 307 -14.67 -4.15 -6.75
CA ASP A 307 -14.18 -4.55 -5.42
C ASP A 307 -12.65 -4.49 -5.37
N GLY A 308 -11.96 -4.69 -6.49
CA GLY A 308 -10.53 -4.46 -6.64
C GLY A 308 -10.12 -3.02 -6.31
N HIS A 309 -10.80 -2.03 -6.90
CA HIS A 309 -10.60 -0.61 -6.59
C HIS A 309 -10.82 -0.32 -5.10
N ARG A 310 -11.84 -0.91 -4.49
CA ARG A 310 -12.12 -0.77 -3.05
C ARG A 310 -11.00 -1.38 -2.19
N ARG A 311 -10.59 -2.63 -2.49
CA ARG A 311 -9.46 -3.34 -1.86
C ARG A 311 -8.15 -2.56 -2.00
N TYR A 312 -7.88 -1.99 -3.19
CA TYR A 312 -6.72 -1.15 -3.44
C TYR A 312 -6.74 0.10 -2.57
N GLY A 313 -7.88 0.79 -2.52
CA GLY A 313 -8.05 1.98 -1.70
C GLY A 313 -7.81 1.73 -0.20
N GLU A 314 -8.19 0.57 0.32
CA GLU A 314 -7.88 0.16 1.71
C GLU A 314 -6.41 -0.24 1.91
N PHE A 315 -5.82 -0.93 0.93
CA PHE A 315 -4.41 -1.33 0.98
C PHE A 315 -3.46 -0.13 0.86
N ALA A 316 -3.75 0.81 -0.04
CA ALA A 316 -3.02 2.06 -0.26
C ALA A 316 -3.42 3.19 0.72
N TYR A 317 -4.50 3.03 1.48
CA TYR A 317 -4.79 3.88 2.64
C TYR A 317 -3.75 3.66 3.75
N GLY A 318 -3.43 2.38 4.00
CA GLY A 318 -2.27 1.90 4.76
C GLY A 318 -1.95 2.70 6.03
N ALA A 319 -2.40 2.22 7.19
CA ALA A 319 -2.03 2.81 8.48
C ALA A 319 -0.51 3.03 8.54
N THR A 320 -0.09 4.21 9.01
CA THR A 320 1.30 4.65 8.88
C THR A 320 2.22 3.76 9.72
N ARG A 321 3.51 3.70 9.39
CA ARG A 321 4.47 2.92 10.19
C ARG A 321 4.50 3.37 11.65
N GLU A 322 4.29 4.67 11.90
CA GLU A 322 4.02 5.21 13.23
C GLU A 322 2.75 4.64 13.87
N THR A 323 1.57 4.80 13.26
CA THR A 323 0.31 4.30 13.86
C THR A 323 0.25 2.77 13.96
N LEU A 324 1.17 2.05 13.31
CA LEU A 324 1.36 0.61 13.40
C LEU A 324 2.57 0.19 14.27
N ALA A 325 3.18 1.09 15.04
CA ALA A 325 4.25 0.78 16.00
C ALA A 325 3.71 0.87 17.44
N PRO A 326 3.80 -0.20 18.27
CA PRO A 326 3.18 -0.24 19.61
C PRO A 326 3.61 0.87 20.58
N THR A 327 4.79 1.46 20.37
CA THR A 327 5.35 2.55 21.17
C THR A 327 5.42 3.87 20.41
N SER A 328 4.66 4.04 19.32
CA SER A 328 4.44 5.36 18.74
C SER A 328 3.61 6.24 19.68
N HIS A 329 3.84 7.54 19.60
CA HIS A 329 3.12 8.55 20.38
C HIS A 329 2.65 9.64 19.41
N ALA A 330 1.43 10.16 19.60
CA ALA A 330 0.84 11.21 18.75
C ALA A 330 1.60 12.56 18.77
N HIS A 331 2.75 12.62 19.47
CA HIS A 331 3.61 13.78 19.63
C HIS A 331 5.08 13.49 19.25
N VAL A 332 5.36 12.39 18.53
CA VAL A 332 6.68 12.14 17.92
C VAL A 332 7.02 13.28 16.96
N ARG A 333 8.22 13.86 17.11
CA ARG A 333 8.68 15.03 16.35
C ARG A 333 10.10 14.82 15.88
N GLN A 334 10.32 14.80 14.56
CA GLN A 334 11.67 14.87 14.04
C GLN A 334 12.31 16.21 14.44
N ARG A 335 13.53 16.18 14.98
CA ARG A 335 14.29 17.41 15.29
C ARG A 335 14.46 18.24 14.00
N ARG A 336 13.91 19.46 14.00
CA ARG A 336 14.08 20.40 12.88
C ARG A 336 15.54 20.86 12.78
N CYS A 337 15.97 21.27 11.60
CA CYS A 337 17.15 22.12 11.47
C CYS A 337 16.95 23.42 12.26
N TRP A 338 18.05 24.08 12.67
CA TRP A 338 17.96 25.38 13.38
C TRP A 338 17.07 26.36 12.61
N PRO A 339 16.17 27.12 13.28
CA PRO A 339 15.25 28.00 12.58
C PRO A 339 15.99 29.01 11.70
N SER A 340 15.62 29.01 10.42
CA SER A 340 15.98 30.02 9.42
C SER A 340 15.67 31.42 9.94
N ALA A 341 16.35 32.44 9.41
CA ALA A 341 16.19 33.83 9.86
C ALA A 341 14.72 34.28 9.85
N ASP A 342 13.97 33.88 8.83
CA ASP A 342 12.54 34.18 8.64
C ASP A 342 11.66 33.73 9.82
N GLU A 343 11.93 32.54 10.39
CA GLU A 343 11.16 32.03 11.54
C GLU A 343 11.51 32.81 12.83
N ARG A 344 12.68 33.45 12.91
CA ARG A 344 13.02 34.35 14.03
C ARG A 344 12.33 35.70 13.86
N ALA A 345 12.29 36.24 12.65
CA ALA A 345 11.57 37.48 12.34
C ALA A 345 10.08 37.38 12.70
N SER A 346 9.38 36.33 12.22
CA SER A 346 7.96 36.12 12.52
C SER A 346 7.67 35.95 14.02
N ASN A 347 8.55 35.28 14.77
CA ASN A 347 8.39 35.13 16.21
C ASN A 347 8.67 36.42 16.98
N ALA A 348 9.62 37.25 16.52
CA ALA A 348 9.86 38.59 17.09
C ALA A 348 8.63 39.50 16.90
N SER A 349 8.03 39.51 15.71
CA SER A 349 6.80 40.28 15.43
C SER A 349 5.64 39.88 16.35
N ASN A 350 5.44 38.59 16.60
CA ASN A 350 4.38 38.10 17.49
C ASN A 350 4.68 38.41 18.97
N ALA A 351 5.94 38.39 19.40
CA ALA A 351 6.32 38.81 20.75
C ALA A 351 6.04 40.31 20.98
N SER A 352 6.34 41.17 19.99
CA SER A 352 6.09 42.61 20.08
C SER A 352 4.60 42.95 20.27
N ASN A 353 3.69 42.19 19.66
CA ASN A 353 2.25 42.40 19.82
C ASN A 353 1.71 42.00 21.20
N ALA A 354 2.45 41.24 22.01
CA ALA A 354 2.04 40.84 23.35
C ALA A 354 2.37 41.89 24.44
N SER A 355 3.13 42.95 24.12
CA SER A 355 3.61 43.94 25.10
C SER A 355 2.83 45.27 25.10
N ASN A 356 1.96 45.52 24.12
CA ASN A 356 1.18 46.77 24.01
C ASN A 356 -0.12 46.74 24.84
N ALA A 357 -0.01 46.39 26.12
CA ALA A 357 -1.10 46.41 27.11
C ALA A 357 -0.69 47.27 28.32
N VAL A 358 -0.62 48.60 28.13
CA VAL A 358 -0.11 49.56 29.12
C VAL A 358 -1.16 50.61 29.49
N THR A 359 -1.69 50.44 30.71
CA THR A 359 -1.95 51.48 31.74
C THR A 359 -2.64 52.81 31.39
N THR A 360 -3.74 53.08 32.11
CA THR A 360 -4.25 54.44 32.45
C THR A 360 -4.64 54.50 33.96
N PRO A 361 -4.73 55.69 34.60
CA PRO A 361 -4.27 55.85 36.00
C PRO A 361 -5.32 56.20 37.10
N THR A 362 -4.81 56.20 38.34
CA THR A 362 -5.38 56.59 39.67
C THR A 362 -5.82 58.09 39.74
N ALA A 363 -6.53 58.68 40.74
CA ALA A 363 -6.88 58.42 42.17
C ALA A 363 -8.06 59.37 42.61
N PRO A 364 -8.31 59.80 43.90
CA PRO A 364 -7.98 59.30 45.27
C PRO A 364 -9.14 59.38 46.34
N ALA A 365 -8.85 58.99 47.61
CA ALA A 365 -9.49 59.41 48.91
C ALA A 365 -10.93 58.91 49.28
N THR A 366 -11.39 58.68 50.54
CA THR A 366 -10.85 58.66 51.93
C THR A 366 -11.75 57.77 52.88
N PRO A 367 -11.42 57.49 54.18
CA PRO A 367 -11.99 56.37 55.01
C PRO A 367 -12.76 56.83 56.30
N PRO A 368 -12.77 56.09 57.46
CA PRO A 368 -13.31 54.77 57.86
C PRO A 368 -14.50 54.91 58.90
N PRO A 369 -14.92 53.89 59.70
CA PRO A 369 -14.23 53.46 60.94
C PRO A 369 -14.30 51.92 61.20
N ALA A 370 -13.93 51.43 62.40
CA ALA A 370 -13.80 50.00 62.73
C ALA A 370 -14.25 49.65 64.18
N THR A 371 -14.50 48.35 64.45
CA THR A 371 -14.68 47.79 65.81
C THR A 371 -14.09 46.36 65.93
N SER A 372 -13.71 45.95 67.14
CA SER A 372 -13.03 44.70 67.52
C SER A 372 -14.03 43.53 67.85
N THR A 373 -13.69 42.33 68.39
CA THR A 373 -12.71 41.95 69.43
C THR A 373 -12.57 40.43 69.63
N GLN A 374 -11.34 39.90 69.86
CA GLN A 374 -10.92 38.67 70.63
C GLN A 374 -11.60 37.28 70.33
N THR A 375 -11.05 36.07 70.54
CA THR A 375 -9.81 35.48 71.16
C THR A 375 -9.52 34.10 70.45
N ARG A 376 -8.61 33.14 70.77
CA ARG A 376 -7.63 32.82 71.84
C ARG A 376 -6.50 31.88 71.28
N ALA A 377 -5.58 31.40 72.13
CA ALA A 377 -4.58 30.33 71.93
C ALA A 377 -4.39 29.56 73.30
N PRO A 378 -3.52 28.53 73.50
CA PRO A 378 -2.38 28.00 72.70
C PRO A 378 -2.24 26.43 72.65
N ALA A 379 -1.05 25.92 72.27
CA ALA A 379 -0.62 24.49 72.26
C ALA A 379 0.19 24.08 73.54
N PRO A 380 0.59 22.80 73.74
CA PRO A 380 1.83 22.24 73.15
C PRO A 380 1.83 20.70 72.81
N GLY A 381 2.96 20.16 72.32
CA GLY A 381 3.29 18.70 72.24
C GLY A 381 4.28 18.27 73.34
N PRO A 382 5.26 17.33 73.16
CA PRO A 382 5.51 16.35 72.07
C PRO A 382 5.82 14.91 72.61
N ASN A 383 6.32 13.95 71.80
CA ASN A 383 7.23 12.89 72.28
C ASN A 383 8.02 12.13 71.16
N SER A 384 9.01 11.30 71.52
CA SER A 384 10.13 10.85 70.63
C SER A 384 10.50 9.35 70.69
N ALA A 385 11.05 8.81 69.59
CA ALA A 385 12.07 7.71 69.48
C ALA A 385 12.53 7.63 67.98
N GLN A 386 13.76 7.40 67.51
CA GLN A 386 14.94 6.59 67.91
C GLN A 386 14.71 5.06 67.78
N GLU A 387 15.61 4.19 67.28
CA GLU A 387 16.97 4.25 66.67
C GLU A 387 17.19 2.90 65.88
N SER A 388 18.16 2.61 65.00
CA SER A 388 19.10 3.37 64.13
C SER A 388 20.09 2.39 63.41
N VAL A 389 21.27 2.86 62.99
CA VAL A 389 22.52 2.12 62.64
C VAL A 389 22.66 1.48 61.23
N LEU A 390 23.77 1.84 60.57
CA LEU A 390 24.40 1.29 59.35
C LEU A 390 25.54 0.32 59.75
N PRO A 391 26.00 -0.65 58.92
CA PRO A 391 27.05 -0.32 57.93
C PRO A 391 27.15 -1.20 56.67
N ALA A 392 27.99 -0.77 55.73
CA ALA A 392 28.49 -1.58 54.61
C ALA A 392 29.77 -2.36 54.97
N ARG A 393 30.17 -3.31 54.12
CA ARG A 393 31.54 -3.86 54.07
C ARG A 393 32.04 -4.01 52.62
N LEU A 394 33.31 -3.66 52.41
CA LEU A 394 34.09 -4.04 51.23
C LEU A 394 34.55 -5.50 51.36
N LEU A 395 34.93 -6.13 50.24
CA LEU A 395 36.22 -6.86 50.13
C LEU A 395 36.53 -7.23 48.65
N ASP A 396 37.64 -6.66 48.18
CA ASP A 396 38.62 -6.99 47.13
C ASP A 396 38.39 -8.03 46.00
N SER A 397 39.12 -7.78 44.90
CA SER A 397 39.36 -8.70 43.77
C SER A 397 40.69 -9.46 43.96
N PRO A 398 41.04 -10.50 43.16
CA PRO A 398 41.63 -10.26 41.84
C PRO A 398 41.41 -11.34 40.74
N HIS A 399 41.90 -11.03 39.53
CA HIS A 399 42.25 -11.97 38.43
C HIS A 399 43.54 -12.78 38.78
N PRO A 400 44.05 -13.78 38.00
CA PRO A 400 43.98 -13.92 36.53
C PRO A 400 43.86 -15.37 35.98
N GLY A 401 44.01 -15.55 34.65
CA GLY A 401 44.52 -16.81 34.07
C GLY A 401 43.81 -17.31 32.80
N ALA A 402 44.50 -17.27 31.65
CA ALA A 402 44.13 -18.01 30.43
C ALA A 402 45.08 -19.23 30.27
N PRO A 403 44.78 -20.23 29.40
CA PRO A 403 45.04 -20.01 27.97
C PRO A 403 44.10 -20.72 26.97
N LYS A 404 44.32 -20.35 25.70
CA LYS A 404 43.84 -20.98 24.46
C LYS A 404 44.45 -22.38 24.27
N PRO A 405 43.84 -23.27 23.47
CA PRO A 405 44.61 -23.78 22.32
C PRO A 405 43.85 -23.68 20.99
N ALA A 406 44.53 -24.00 19.89
CA ALA A 406 44.04 -23.79 18.53
C ALA A 406 43.88 -25.10 17.72
N ALA A 407 42.99 -25.02 16.73
CA ALA A 407 42.95 -25.76 15.46
C ALA A 407 43.52 -27.19 15.37
N ARG A 408 42.65 -28.14 14.97
CA ARG A 408 43.05 -29.26 14.11
C ARG A 408 41.99 -29.49 13.03
N ARG A 409 42.42 -29.99 11.86
CA ARG A 409 41.62 -30.14 10.63
C ARG A 409 41.83 -31.55 10.05
N ALA A 410 40.88 -31.98 9.21
CA ALA A 410 40.86 -33.24 8.44
C ALA A 410 40.53 -34.53 9.24
N PRO A 411 40.06 -35.61 8.56
CA PRO A 411 39.49 -35.71 7.21
C PRO A 411 38.02 -36.22 7.20
N VAL A 412 37.44 -36.36 6.00
CA VAL A 412 36.06 -36.83 5.77
C VAL A 412 35.99 -38.37 5.69
N PRO A 413 35.04 -39.02 6.38
CA PRO A 413 34.50 -40.32 5.98
C PRO A 413 33.22 -40.13 5.12
N ALA A 414 33.13 -40.81 3.99
CA ALA A 414 31.94 -40.75 3.13
C ALA A 414 30.79 -41.59 3.73
N VAL A 415 29.64 -40.94 4.00
CA VAL A 415 28.41 -41.65 4.39
C VAL A 415 27.56 -41.89 3.15
N THR A 416 27.21 -43.15 2.91
CA THR A 416 26.40 -43.60 1.78
C THR A 416 25.00 -42.97 1.80
N ALA A 417 24.55 -42.50 0.64
CA ALA A 417 23.22 -41.90 0.49
C ALA A 417 22.11 -42.94 0.68
N THR A 418 21.25 -42.74 1.68
CA THR A 418 20.02 -43.53 1.84
C THR A 418 18.95 -43.09 0.84
N PRO A 419 18.17 -44.01 0.24
CA PRO A 419 17.16 -43.66 -0.75
C PRO A 419 16.02 -42.85 -0.11
N ARG A 420 15.87 -41.60 -0.56
CA ARG A 420 14.91 -40.63 -0.03
C ARG A 420 13.48 -41.05 -0.37
N ARG A 421 12.78 -41.70 0.58
CA ARG A 421 11.36 -42.05 0.44
C ARG A 421 10.54 -40.82 0.04
N ARG A 422 9.60 -40.99 -0.90
CA ARG A 422 8.58 -39.97 -1.20
C ARG A 422 7.81 -39.62 0.07
N PRO A 423 7.52 -38.33 0.35
CA PRO A 423 6.48 -38.00 1.30
C PRO A 423 5.13 -38.53 0.78
N SER A 424 4.36 -39.16 1.65
CA SER A 424 2.99 -39.60 1.34
C SER A 424 2.09 -38.37 1.06
N PRO A 425 1.00 -38.52 0.29
CA PRO A 425 -0.02 -37.49 0.19
C PRO A 425 -0.54 -37.11 1.59
N PRO A 426 -0.92 -35.85 1.84
CA PRO A 426 -1.57 -35.48 3.09
C PRO A 426 -2.85 -36.29 3.24
N ARG A 427 -3.02 -36.99 4.38
CA ARG A 427 -4.30 -37.58 4.74
C ARG A 427 -5.34 -36.46 4.76
N GLN A 428 -6.43 -36.64 4.01
CA GLN A 428 -7.64 -35.84 4.21
C GLN A 428 -8.06 -36.02 5.67
N ALA A 429 -8.28 -34.92 6.40
CA ALA A 429 -8.76 -34.98 7.78
C ALA A 429 -10.11 -35.70 7.80
N SER A 430 -10.30 -36.63 8.74
CA SER A 430 -11.59 -37.32 8.82
C SER A 430 -12.67 -36.36 9.31
N LEU A 431 -13.94 -36.68 9.02
CA LEU A 431 -15.07 -35.92 9.57
C LEU A 431 -15.06 -35.94 11.11
N ASP A 432 -14.54 -37.02 11.72
CA ASP A 432 -14.39 -37.15 13.17
C ASP A 432 -13.26 -36.28 13.75
N ASP A 433 -12.23 -35.94 12.95
CA ASP A 433 -11.19 -34.99 13.34
C ASP A 433 -11.71 -33.54 13.24
N LEU A 434 -12.47 -33.22 12.19
CA LEU A 434 -13.17 -31.94 12.05
C LEU A 434 -14.20 -31.71 13.16
N ALA A 435 -15.00 -32.73 13.49
CA ALA A 435 -15.98 -32.66 14.58
C ALA A 435 -15.30 -32.39 15.94
N ARG A 436 -14.17 -33.05 16.23
CA ARG A 436 -13.37 -32.77 17.44
C ARG A 436 -12.77 -31.36 17.44
N ALA A 437 -12.25 -30.88 16.30
CA ALA A 437 -11.72 -29.52 16.20
C ALA A 437 -12.79 -28.44 16.44
N ILE A 438 -14.02 -28.65 15.96
CA ILE A 438 -15.16 -27.75 16.21
C ILE A 438 -15.56 -27.77 17.70
N ALA A 439 -15.65 -28.95 18.31
CA ALA A 439 -15.98 -29.08 19.73
C ALA A 439 -14.92 -28.43 20.66
N GLU A 440 -13.63 -28.52 20.31
CA GLU A 440 -12.54 -27.83 21.01
C GLU A 440 -12.65 -26.30 20.87
N LEU A 441 -12.94 -25.79 19.66
CA LEU A 441 -13.15 -24.35 19.44
C LEU A 441 -14.34 -23.80 20.24
N GLU A 442 -15.46 -24.53 20.30
CA GLU A 442 -16.60 -24.15 21.16
C GLU A 442 -16.23 -24.14 22.65
N ARG A 443 -15.43 -25.12 23.10
CA ARG A 443 -14.94 -25.18 24.49
C ARG A 443 -14.08 -23.97 24.83
N LEU A 444 -13.23 -23.54 23.88
CA LEU A 444 -12.38 -22.36 24.03
C LEU A 444 -13.20 -21.06 24.02
N ASP A 445 -14.17 -20.89 23.12
CA ASP A 445 -15.07 -19.73 23.09
C ASP A 445 -15.86 -19.59 24.41
N LYS A 446 -16.45 -20.68 24.91
CA LYS A 446 -17.11 -20.72 26.22
C LYS A 446 -16.14 -20.32 27.35
N HIS A 447 -14.88 -20.77 27.29
CA HIS A 447 -13.87 -20.40 28.29
C HIS A 447 -13.44 -18.92 28.21
N TYR A 448 -13.31 -18.36 27.00
CA TYR A 448 -13.01 -16.94 26.79
C TYR A 448 -14.15 -16.03 27.25
N LYS A 449 -15.42 -16.38 26.91
CA LYS A 449 -16.61 -15.66 27.40
C LYS A 449 -16.71 -15.68 28.93
N ALA A 450 -16.40 -16.81 29.57
CA ALA A 450 -16.34 -16.91 31.04
C ALA A 450 -15.18 -16.11 31.68
N ARG A 451 -14.12 -15.77 30.92
CA ARG A 451 -13.00 -14.93 31.38
C ARG A 451 -13.14 -13.45 31.01
N ALA A 452 -14.02 -13.11 30.08
CA ALA A 452 -14.33 -11.74 29.69
C ALA A 452 -15.16 -11.05 30.80
N ARG A 453 -14.47 -10.52 31.82
CA ARG A 453 -15.10 -9.60 32.78
C ARG A 453 -15.82 -8.47 32.04
N PRO A 454 -17.01 -8.04 32.48
CA PRO A 454 -17.60 -6.80 32.00
C PRO A 454 -16.58 -5.67 32.14
N ARG A 455 -16.30 -4.95 31.06
CA ARG A 455 -15.63 -3.65 31.17
C ARG A 455 -16.64 -2.68 31.74
N TYR A 456 -16.20 -1.87 32.70
CA TYR A 456 -17.04 -0.93 33.44
C TYR A 456 -17.82 0.00 32.50
N GLY A 457 -19.06 0.29 32.88
CA GLY A 457 -19.76 1.51 32.48
C GLY A 457 -19.45 2.66 33.44
#